data_AF-A0A6C1E538-F1
#
_entry.id   AF-A0A6C1E538-F1
#
_cell.length_a   1.000
_cell.length_b   1.000
_cell.length_c   1.000
_cell.angle_alpha   90.00
_cell.angle_beta   90.00
_cell.angle_gamma   90.00
#
_symmetry.space_group_name_H-M   'P 1'
#
loop_
_entity.id
_entity.type
_entity.pdbx_description
1 polymer ?
#
loop_
_entity_poly.entity_id
_entity_poly.type
_entity_poly.pdbx_seq_one_letter_code
_entity_poly.pdbx_strand_id
1 'polypeptide(L)'
;MAEGVFQGAIGIDLGTTYSCVATYESSVEIIANEQGNRVTPSFVAFTPEERLIGDAAKNQAALNPRNTVFDAKRLIGRRFDDESVQKDMKTWPFKVIDVEGNPVIEVQYLEETKTFSPQEISAMVLTKMKEIAEAKIGKKVEKAVITVPAYFNDAQRQATKDAGSISGLNVLRIINEPTAAAIAYGLGAGKSEKERHVMIFDLGGGTFDVSLLHIAGGVYTVKSTSGNTHLGGQDFDTNLLEHFKAEFKKKTGLDISEDARALRRLRTAAERAKRTLSSVTQTTVEVDSLFDGEDFESS
;
A
#
# COMPACT_ATOMS: atom_id res chain seq x y z
N MET A 1 -21.62 -3.13 -29.40
CA MET A 1 -20.46 -3.29 -28.48
C MET A 1 -19.45 -2.23 -28.86
N ALA A 2 -18.95 -1.44 -27.90
CA ALA A 2 -18.11 -0.30 -28.23
C ALA A 2 -16.70 -0.77 -28.61
N GLU A 3 -16.24 -0.39 -29.81
CA GLU A 3 -14.82 -0.45 -30.17
C GLU A 3 -14.03 0.35 -29.12
N GLY A 4 -12.95 -0.22 -28.58
CA GLY A 4 -12.08 0.44 -27.60
C GLY A 4 -12.21 0.01 -26.13
N VAL A 5 -13.11 -0.92 -25.77
CA VAL A 5 -13.21 -1.48 -24.41
C VAL A 5 -12.59 -2.88 -24.33
N PHE A 6 -11.72 -3.10 -23.33
CA PHE A 6 -11.14 -4.41 -23.03
C PHE A 6 -12.21 -5.35 -22.50
N GLN A 7 -12.37 -6.52 -23.14
CA GLN A 7 -13.43 -7.47 -22.80
C GLN A 7 -13.14 -8.28 -21.52
N GLY A 8 -11.84 -8.48 -21.22
CA GLY A 8 -11.35 -9.21 -20.06
C GLY A 8 -11.44 -8.40 -18.77
N ALA A 9 -10.67 -8.85 -17.77
CA ALA A 9 -10.55 -8.17 -16.48
C ALA A 9 -9.08 -8.12 -16.07
N ILE A 10 -8.74 -7.13 -15.25
CA ILE A 10 -7.42 -7.01 -14.62
C ILE A 10 -7.46 -7.55 -13.18
N GLY A 11 -6.32 -8.05 -12.70
CA GLY A 11 -6.11 -8.36 -11.29
C GLY A 11 -5.36 -7.22 -10.64
N ILE A 12 -5.88 -6.68 -9.54
CA ILE A 12 -5.22 -5.61 -8.78
C ILE A 12 -4.96 -6.12 -7.37
N ASP A 13 -3.69 -6.08 -6.98
CA ASP A 13 -3.29 -6.16 -5.59
C ASP A 13 -3.26 -4.74 -5.00
N LEU A 14 -4.25 -4.42 -4.15
CA LEU A 14 -4.33 -3.13 -3.48
C LEU A 14 -3.65 -3.24 -2.11
N GLY A 15 -2.33 -3.12 -2.06
CA GLY A 15 -1.56 -3.25 -0.83
C GLY A 15 -1.53 -1.98 0.04
N THR A 16 -1.02 -2.11 1.26
CA THR A 16 -0.93 -0.99 2.21
C THR A 16 0.08 0.07 1.76
N THR A 17 1.27 -0.37 1.32
CA THR A 17 2.36 0.52 0.92
C THR A 17 2.56 0.58 -0.60
N TYR A 18 2.27 -0.52 -1.29
CA TYR A 18 2.44 -0.69 -2.72
C TYR A 18 1.26 -1.44 -3.29
N SER A 19 0.86 -1.07 -4.49
CA SER A 19 -0.15 -1.76 -5.29
C SER A 19 0.49 -2.34 -6.55
N CYS A 20 -0.09 -3.42 -7.05
CA CYS A 20 0.38 -4.13 -8.24
C CYS A 20 -0.82 -4.41 -9.17
N VAL A 21 -0.61 -4.35 -10.48
CA VAL A 21 -1.63 -4.69 -11.46
C VAL A 21 -1.11 -5.71 -12.46
N ALA A 22 -1.95 -6.68 -12.77
CA ALA A 22 -1.64 -7.79 -13.66
C ALA A 22 -2.77 -8.05 -14.64
N THR A 23 -2.41 -8.61 -15.79
CA THR A 23 -3.35 -9.17 -16.76
C THR A 23 -3.14 -10.67 -16.90
N TYR A 24 -4.17 -11.36 -17.39
CA TYR A 24 -4.10 -12.77 -17.73
C TYR A 24 -4.81 -13.00 -19.07
N GLU A 25 -4.04 -13.45 -20.06
CA GLU A 25 -4.57 -13.92 -21.34
C GLU A 25 -4.25 -15.41 -21.51
N SER A 26 -2.99 -15.74 -21.80
CA SER A 26 -2.44 -17.11 -21.84
C SER A 26 -1.47 -17.37 -20.69
N SER A 27 -0.87 -16.30 -20.16
CA SER A 27 -0.01 -16.28 -18.98
C SER A 27 -0.30 -15.01 -18.17
N VAL A 28 0.17 -14.99 -16.92
CA VAL A 28 0.10 -13.80 -16.08
C VAL A 28 1.21 -12.84 -16.48
N GLU A 29 0.85 -11.59 -16.79
CA GLU A 29 1.80 -10.50 -16.99
C GLU A 29 1.61 -9.43 -15.91
N ILE A 30 2.68 -9.15 -15.14
CA ILE A 30 2.73 -8.01 -14.22
C ILE A 30 3.09 -6.76 -15.00
N ILE A 31 2.24 -5.73 -14.93
CA ILE A 31 2.39 -4.53 -15.75
C ILE A 31 3.25 -3.50 -15.01
N ALA A 32 4.28 -3.02 -15.68
CA ALA A 32 5.10 -1.92 -15.18
C ALA A 32 4.39 -0.57 -15.39
N ASN A 33 4.55 0.34 -14.43
CA ASN A 33 4.07 1.71 -14.55
C ASN A 33 4.96 2.54 -15.50
N GLU A 34 4.64 3.83 -15.65
CA GLU A 34 5.36 4.75 -16.54
C GLU A 34 6.85 4.93 -16.20
N GLN A 35 7.28 4.57 -14.99
CA GLN A 35 8.69 4.61 -14.55
C GLN A 35 9.40 3.24 -14.70
N GLY A 36 8.70 2.23 -15.22
CA GLY A 36 9.21 0.87 -15.33
C GLY A 36 9.08 0.04 -14.06
N ASN A 37 8.43 0.55 -13.01
CA ASN A 37 8.25 -0.17 -11.75
C ASN A 37 7.05 -1.12 -11.83
N ARG A 38 7.24 -2.38 -11.42
CA ARG A 38 6.18 -3.41 -11.37
C ARG A 38 5.23 -3.30 -10.18
N VAL A 39 5.56 -2.42 -9.24
CA VAL A 39 4.72 -2.05 -8.11
C VAL A 39 4.70 -0.54 -8.02
N THR A 40 3.56 0.03 -7.68
CA THR A 40 3.37 1.48 -7.56
C THR A 40 3.05 1.83 -6.12
N PRO A 41 3.69 2.83 -5.50
CA PRO A 41 3.37 3.25 -4.15
C PRO A 41 1.89 3.55 -3.96
N SER A 42 1.30 3.14 -2.84
CA SER A 42 -0.08 3.47 -2.48
C SER A 42 -0.15 4.84 -1.79
N PHE A 43 0.31 5.85 -2.54
CA PHE A 43 0.44 7.24 -2.10
C PHE A 43 -0.42 8.14 -2.98
N VAL A 44 -1.09 9.11 -2.36
CA VAL A 44 -1.82 10.19 -3.04
C VAL A 44 -1.39 11.51 -2.41
N ALA A 45 -0.95 12.46 -3.23
CA ALA A 45 -0.60 13.79 -2.77
C ALA A 45 -1.45 14.84 -3.47
N PHE A 46 -1.80 15.88 -2.71
CA PHE A 46 -2.60 17.00 -3.19
C PHE A 46 -1.73 18.25 -3.20
N THR A 47 -1.69 18.93 -4.34
CA THR A 47 -1.00 20.22 -4.51
C THR A 47 -2.03 21.32 -4.83
N PRO A 48 -1.63 22.60 -4.87
CA PRO A 48 -2.52 23.67 -5.31
C PRO A 48 -3.03 23.50 -6.75
N GLU A 49 -2.33 22.76 -7.60
CA GLU A 49 -2.62 22.64 -9.03
C GLU A 49 -3.19 21.26 -9.41
N GLU A 50 -2.68 20.19 -8.80
CA GLU A 50 -2.96 18.84 -9.26
C GLU A 50 -2.95 17.81 -8.13
N ARG A 51 -3.36 16.59 -8.50
CA ARG A 51 -3.30 15.42 -7.64
C ARG A 51 -2.28 14.45 -8.20
N LEU A 52 -1.30 14.10 -7.39
CA LEU A 52 -0.25 13.14 -7.71
C LEU A 52 -0.60 11.78 -7.10
N ILE A 53 -0.32 10.69 -7.81
CA ILE A 53 -0.58 9.32 -7.34
C ILE A 53 0.65 8.45 -7.64
N GLY A 54 1.00 7.54 -6.74
CA GLY A 54 2.10 6.61 -6.96
C GLY A 54 3.48 7.21 -6.66
N ASP A 55 4.44 6.95 -7.54
CA ASP A 55 5.83 7.36 -7.38
C ASP A 55 5.97 8.88 -7.26
N ALA A 56 5.21 9.65 -8.07
CA ALA A 56 5.20 11.11 -8.00
C ALA A 56 4.78 11.62 -6.61
N ALA A 57 3.72 11.05 -6.03
CA ALA A 57 3.27 11.39 -4.68
C ALA A 57 4.28 10.99 -3.61
N LYS A 58 4.88 9.79 -3.72
CA LYS A 58 5.90 9.31 -2.75
C LYS A 58 7.14 10.21 -2.75
N ASN A 59 7.60 10.65 -3.92
CA ASN A 59 8.83 11.43 -4.09
C ASN A 59 8.75 12.81 -3.42
N GLN A 60 7.60 13.48 -3.48
CA GLN A 60 7.41 14.81 -2.87
C GLN A 60 6.96 14.77 -1.39
N ALA A 61 6.80 13.59 -0.80
CA ALA A 61 6.25 13.43 0.55
C ALA A 61 7.05 14.16 1.65
N ALA A 62 8.35 14.39 1.45
CA ALA A 62 9.17 15.16 2.38
C ALA A 62 8.94 16.68 2.30
N LEU A 63 8.51 17.18 1.14
CA LEU A 63 8.24 18.60 0.90
C LEU A 63 6.80 18.99 1.25
N ASN A 64 5.86 18.05 1.13
CA ASN A 64 4.43 18.27 1.38
C ASN A 64 3.83 17.17 2.28
N PRO A 65 4.35 16.96 3.51
CA PRO A 65 3.98 15.82 4.33
C PRO A 65 2.51 15.83 4.77
N ARG A 66 1.92 17.00 5.02
CA ARG A 66 0.54 17.14 5.53
C ARG A 66 -0.54 16.84 4.48
N ASN A 67 -0.23 17.00 3.19
CA ASN A 67 -1.16 16.74 2.09
C ASN A 67 -0.75 15.51 1.27
N THR A 68 0.12 14.67 1.81
CA THR A 68 0.52 13.40 1.20
C THR A 68 -0.01 12.24 2.02
N VAL A 69 -1.02 11.58 1.50
CA VAL A 69 -1.75 10.49 2.15
C VAL A 69 -1.15 9.15 1.74
N PHE A 70 -0.98 8.28 2.73
CA PHE A 70 -0.54 6.89 2.59
C PHE A 70 -1.24 6.05 3.68
N ASP A 71 -1.08 4.73 3.64
CA ASP A 71 -1.70 3.80 4.60
C ASP A 71 -3.24 3.88 4.69
N ALA A 72 -3.92 4.41 3.67
CA ALA A 72 -5.39 4.49 3.65
C ALA A 72 -6.07 3.11 3.86
N LYS A 73 -5.40 2.02 3.48
CA LYS A 73 -5.85 0.64 3.73
C LYS A 73 -5.97 0.29 5.23
N ARG A 74 -5.26 0.99 6.12
CA ARG A 74 -5.41 0.84 7.58
C ARG A 74 -6.67 1.52 8.12
N LEU A 75 -7.21 2.52 7.41
CA LEU A 75 -8.44 3.25 7.75
C LEU A 75 -9.71 2.68 7.11
N ILE A 76 -9.58 2.03 5.95
CA ILE A 76 -10.74 1.61 5.15
C ILE A 76 -11.67 0.67 5.94
N GLY A 77 -12.97 1.00 5.97
CA GLY A 77 -14.00 0.22 6.65
C GLY A 77 -13.90 0.18 8.19
N ARG A 78 -13.11 1.06 8.80
CA ARG A 78 -13.00 1.22 10.26
C ARG A 78 -13.81 2.40 10.77
N ARG A 79 -14.06 2.44 12.07
CA ARG A 79 -14.60 3.61 12.75
C ARG A 79 -13.50 4.52 13.26
N PHE A 80 -13.81 5.80 13.43
CA PHE A 80 -12.87 6.79 13.94
C PHE A 80 -12.40 6.43 15.36
N ASP A 81 -13.31 5.90 16.19
CA ASP A 81 -13.05 5.52 17.59
C ASP A 81 -12.34 4.17 17.78
N ASP A 82 -12.04 3.44 16.70
CA ASP A 82 -11.24 2.22 16.78
C ASP A 82 -9.85 2.50 17.37
N GLU A 83 -9.42 1.71 18.37
CA GLU A 83 -8.13 1.88 19.05
C GLU A 83 -6.95 1.88 18.06
N SER A 84 -7.02 1.03 17.03
CA SER A 84 -6.04 1.01 15.95
C SER A 84 -5.94 2.33 15.20
N VAL A 85 -7.09 2.94 14.88
CA VAL A 85 -7.14 4.22 14.15
C VAL A 85 -6.55 5.32 15.02
N GLN A 86 -6.93 5.38 16.29
CA GLN A 86 -6.40 6.35 17.26
C GLN A 86 -4.89 6.21 17.47
N LYS A 87 -4.35 4.99 17.40
CA LYS A 87 -2.91 4.73 17.49
C LYS A 87 -2.19 5.18 16.23
N ASP A 88 -2.69 4.78 15.06
CA ASP A 88 -2.04 5.09 13.77
C ASP A 88 -2.03 6.60 13.48
N MET A 89 -3.12 7.31 13.80
CA MET A 89 -3.24 8.77 13.65
C MET A 89 -2.16 9.58 14.36
N LYS A 90 -1.58 9.05 15.44
CA LYS A 90 -0.48 9.73 16.16
C LYS A 90 0.84 9.71 15.38
N THR A 91 0.94 8.84 14.38
CA THR A 91 2.18 8.63 13.60
C THR A 91 2.11 9.27 12.22
N TRP A 92 0.92 9.63 11.74
CA TRP A 92 0.74 10.20 10.41
C TRP A 92 0.91 11.73 10.41
N PRO A 93 1.52 12.29 9.35
CA PRO A 93 1.68 13.73 9.20
C PRO A 93 0.42 14.43 8.68
N PHE A 94 -0.49 13.70 8.03
CA PHE A 94 -1.76 14.21 7.52
C PHE A 94 -2.85 14.13 8.58
N LYS A 95 -3.86 14.98 8.47
CA LYS A 95 -4.94 15.08 9.45
C LYS A 95 -6.06 14.10 9.12
N VAL A 96 -6.55 13.40 10.14
CA VAL A 96 -7.76 12.58 10.08
C VAL A 96 -8.77 13.17 11.07
N ILE A 97 -10.00 13.40 10.62
CA ILE A 97 -11.11 13.96 11.38
C ILE A 97 -12.24 12.94 11.51
N ASP A 98 -13.10 13.15 12.50
CA ASP A 98 -14.31 12.37 12.70
C ASP A 98 -15.47 13.02 11.94
N VAL A 99 -16.11 12.27 11.04
CA VAL A 99 -17.36 12.66 10.39
C VAL A 99 -18.38 11.55 10.66
N GLU A 100 -19.30 11.82 11.58
CA GLU A 100 -20.37 10.89 11.97
C GLU A 100 -19.87 9.50 12.43
N GLY A 101 -18.72 9.45 13.10
CA GLY A 101 -18.06 8.22 13.55
C GLY A 101 -17.13 7.58 12.53
N ASN A 102 -16.98 8.16 11.34
CA ASN A 102 -16.12 7.65 10.27
C ASN A 102 -14.82 8.46 10.18
N PRO A 103 -13.65 7.81 10.00
CA PRO A 103 -12.41 8.52 9.79
C PRO A 103 -12.36 9.11 8.38
N VAL A 104 -12.12 10.41 8.29
CA VAL A 104 -12.03 11.16 7.03
C VAL A 104 -10.73 11.94 6.99
N ILE A 105 -10.05 11.93 5.85
CA ILE A 105 -8.73 12.53 5.67
C ILE A 105 -8.91 13.97 5.18
N GLU A 106 -8.37 14.94 5.91
CA GLU A 106 -8.43 16.36 5.59
C GLU A 106 -7.11 16.84 4.99
N VAL A 107 -7.18 17.48 3.82
CA VAL A 107 -6.02 17.98 3.06
C VAL A 107 -6.33 19.36 2.46
N GLN A 108 -5.29 20.13 2.12
CA GLN A 108 -5.40 21.29 1.25
C GLN A 108 -5.25 20.86 -0.21
N TYR A 109 -6.22 21.18 -1.04
CA TYR A 109 -6.25 20.85 -2.47
C TYR A 109 -6.96 21.95 -3.25
N LEU A 110 -6.36 22.43 -4.35
CA LEU A 110 -6.89 23.57 -5.12
C LEU A 110 -7.17 24.81 -4.24
N GLU A 111 -6.23 25.12 -3.33
CA GLU A 111 -6.32 26.22 -2.36
C GLU A 111 -7.51 26.13 -1.38
N GLU A 112 -8.19 24.99 -1.32
CA GLU A 112 -9.31 24.75 -0.42
C GLU A 112 -9.07 23.55 0.49
N THR A 113 -9.68 23.59 1.68
CA THR A 113 -9.73 22.41 2.55
C THR A 113 -10.71 21.40 1.97
N LYS A 114 -10.21 20.20 1.68
CA LYS A 114 -11.00 19.07 1.17
C LYS A 114 -10.91 17.91 2.13
N THR A 115 -11.97 17.11 2.13
CA THR A 115 -12.10 15.92 2.95
C THR A 115 -12.35 14.72 2.06
N PHE A 116 -11.63 13.62 2.29
CA PHE A 116 -11.76 12.38 1.53
C PHE A 116 -11.93 11.20 2.47
N SER A 117 -12.89 10.35 2.16
CA SER A 117 -12.99 9.03 2.78
C SER A 117 -11.78 8.15 2.40
N PRO A 118 -11.42 7.15 3.22
CA PRO A 118 -10.41 6.16 2.87
C PRO A 118 -10.72 5.45 1.53
N GLN A 119 -12.01 5.23 1.23
CA GLN A 119 -12.48 4.64 -0.01
C GLN A 119 -12.13 5.51 -1.22
N GLU A 120 -12.29 6.83 -1.13
CA GLU A 120 -11.92 7.76 -2.20
C GLU A 120 -10.41 7.79 -2.43
N ILE A 121 -9.60 7.77 -1.36
CA ILE A 121 -8.14 7.69 -1.49
C ILE A 121 -7.72 6.35 -2.13
N SER A 122 -8.29 5.23 -1.68
CA SER A 122 -8.06 3.93 -2.32
C SER A 122 -8.55 3.89 -3.77
N ALA A 123 -9.66 4.56 -4.09
CA ALA A 123 -10.16 4.67 -5.46
C ALA A 123 -9.18 5.42 -6.36
N MET A 124 -8.53 6.48 -5.87
CA MET A 124 -7.48 7.17 -6.62
C MET A 124 -6.30 6.23 -6.95
N VAL A 125 -5.87 5.40 -5.99
CA VAL A 125 -4.84 4.38 -6.24
C VAL A 125 -5.32 3.35 -7.27
N LEU A 126 -6.56 2.88 -7.17
CA LEU A 126 -7.16 1.94 -8.13
C LEU A 126 -7.29 2.56 -9.54
N THR A 127 -7.65 3.84 -9.64
CA THR A 127 -7.65 4.59 -10.91
C THR A 127 -6.25 4.59 -11.52
N LYS A 128 -5.20 4.84 -10.74
CA LYS A 128 -3.82 4.77 -11.23
C LYS A 128 -3.46 3.36 -11.72
N MET A 129 -3.89 2.31 -11.02
CA MET A 129 -3.65 0.91 -11.45
C MET A 129 -4.38 0.59 -12.75
N LYS A 130 -5.62 1.10 -12.89
CA LYS A 130 -6.39 1.01 -14.12
C LYS A 130 -5.70 1.74 -15.28
N GLU A 131 -5.25 2.98 -15.09
CA GLU A 131 -4.54 3.76 -16.10
C GLU A 131 -3.26 3.06 -16.58
N ILE A 132 -2.49 2.47 -15.67
CA ILE A 132 -1.30 1.67 -16.01
C ILE A 132 -1.68 0.48 -16.90
N ALA A 133 -2.76 -0.22 -16.56
CA ALA A 133 -3.25 -1.33 -17.37
C ALA A 133 -3.79 -0.86 -18.73
N GLU A 134 -4.54 0.24 -18.78
CA GLU A 134 -5.07 0.82 -20.02
C GLU A 134 -3.95 1.26 -20.96
N ALA A 135 -2.89 1.88 -20.45
CA ALA A 135 -1.72 2.26 -21.22
C ALA A 135 -1.01 1.05 -21.86
N LYS A 136 -0.95 -0.07 -21.14
CA LYS A 136 -0.36 -1.33 -21.64
C LYS A 136 -1.27 -2.05 -22.66
N ILE A 137 -2.58 -2.11 -22.40
CA ILE A 137 -3.55 -2.85 -23.20
C ILE A 137 -3.97 -2.05 -24.45
N GLY A 138 -3.90 -0.71 -24.39
CA GLY A 138 -4.38 0.18 -25.46
C GLY A 138 -5.91 0.26 -25.57
N LYS A 139 -6.63 -0.16 -24.53
CA LYS A 139 -8.11 -0.14 -24.46
C LYS A 139 -8.57 0.25 -23.07
N LYS A 140 -9.77 0.80 -22.97
CA LYS A 140 -10.41 1.14 -21.69
C LYS A 140 -10.69 -0.12 -20.88
N VAL A 141 -10.36 -0.11 -19.59
CA VAL A 141 -10.56 -1.22 -18.66
C VAL A 141 -11.71 -0.89 -17.70
N GLU A 142 -12.69 -1.78 -17.63
CA GLU A 142 -13.90 -1.57 -16.82
C GLU A 142 -14.16 -2.69 -15.82
N LYS A 143 -13.38 -3.79 -15.83
CA LYS A 143 -13.60 -4.95 -14.96
C LYS A 143 -12.33 -5.30 -14.20
N ALA A 144 -12.46 -5.57 -12.91
CA ALA A 144 -11.32 -5.95 -12.08
C ALA A 144 -11.70 -7.01 -11.03
N VAL A 145 -10.69 -7.77 -10.62
CA VAL A 145 -10.66 -8.53 -9.37
C VAL A 145 -9.69 -7.82 -8.45
N ILE A 146 -10.10 -7.52 -7.22
CA ILE A 146 -9.30 -6.76 -6.24
C ILE A 146 -9.01 -7.66 -5.04
N THR A 147 -7.76 -7.66 -4.56
CA THR A 147 -7.35 -8.41 -3.38
C THR A 147 -7.68 -7.67 -2.07
N VAL A 148 -7.90 -8.44 -1.00
CA VAL A 148 -7.97 -7.95 0.39
C VAL A 148 -7.33 -8.96 1.35
N PRO A 149 -6.88 -8.55 2.54
CA PRO A 149 -6.42 -9.47 3.56
C PRO A 149 -7.51 -10.48 3.96
N ALA A 150 -7.12 -11.70 4.34
CA ALA A 150 -8.09 -12.74 4.66
C ALA A 150 -8.94 -12.41 5.90
N TYR A 151 -8.38 -11.68 6.87
CA TYR A 151 -9.09 -11.24 8.08
C TYR A 151 -10.01 -10.03 7.88
N PHE A 152 -10.03 -9.39 6.70
CA PHE A 152 -10.93 -8.26 6.47
C PHE A 152 -12.38 -8.67 6.74
N ASN A 153 -13.05 -7.89 7.59
CA ASN A 153 -14.46 -8.07 7.89
C ASN A 153 -15.34 -7.57 6.73
N ASP A 154 -16.65 -7.75 6.84
CA ASP A 154 -17.61 -7.39 5.79
C ASP A 154 -17.59 -5.90 5.46
N ALA A 155 -17.46 -5.02 6.46
CA ALA A 155 -17.40 -3.57 6.26
C ALA A 155 -16.15 -3.16 5.46
N GLN A 156 -14.99 -3.73 5.77
CA GLN A 156 -13.74 -3.45 5.07
C GLN A 156 -13.79 -3.99 3.62
N ARG A 157 -14.33 -5.20 3.42
CA ARG A 157 -14.52 -5.79 2.07
C ARG A 157 -15.46 -4.93 1.22
N GLN A 158 -16.57 -4.48 1.80
CA GLN A 158 -17.52 -3.62 1.11
C GLN A 158 -16.87 -2.27 0.78
N ALA A 159 -16.17 -1.64 1.72
CA ALA A 159 -15.48 -0.38 1.49
C ALA A 159 -14.40 -0.47 0.39
N THR A 160 -13.64 -1.58 0.30
CA THR A 160 -12.71 -1.81 -0.82
C THR A 160 -13.45 -2.01 -2.16
N LYS A 161 -14.60 -2.70 -2.16
CA LYS A 161 -15.43 -2.84 -3.35
C LYS A 161 -16.02 -1.49 -3.80
N ASP A 162 -16.40 -0.65 -2.86
CA ASP A 162 -16.89 0.71 -3.13
C ASP A 162 -15.77 1.56 -3.73
N ALA A 163 -14.55 1.49 -3.22
CA ALA A 163 -13.38 2.14 -3.84
C ALA A 163 -13.18 1.69 -5.30
N GLY A 164 -13.32 0.40 -5.58
CA GLY A 164 -13.34 -0.12 -6.96
C GLY A 164 -14.45 0.50 -7.81
N SER A 165 -15.65 0.63 -7.27
CA SER A 165 -16.78 1.25 -7.98
C SER A 165 -16.54 2.75 -8.25
N ILE A 166 -16.01 3.49 -7.27
CA ILE A 166 -15.66 4.93 -7.38
C ILE A 166 -14.59 5.15 -8.46
N SER A 167 -13.61 4.25 -8.59
CA SER A 167 -12.60 4.28 -9.67
C SER A 167 -13.14 3.91 -11.07
N GLY A 168 -14.44 3.63 -11.19
CA GLY A 168 -15.08 3.22 -12.44
C GLY A 168 -14.72 1.80 -12.88
N LEU A 169 -14.46 0.91 -11.92
CA LEU A 169 -14.27 -0.52 -12.14
C LEU A 169 -15.50 -1.30 -11.66
N ASN A 170 -16.01 -2.19 -12.50
CA ASN A 170 -16.89 -3.27 -12.09
C ASN A 170 -16.06 -4.34 -11.38
N VAL A 171 -16.16 -4.37 -10.05
CA VAL A 171 -15.47 -5.34 -9.20
C VAL A 171 -16.17 -6.69 -9.28
N LEU A 172 -15.63 -7.57 -10.13
CA LEU A 172 -16.19 -8.91 -10.39
C LEU A 172 -16.11 -9.80 -9.16
N ARG A 173 -15.03 -9.64 -8.38
CA ARG A 173 -14.78 -10.41 -7.16
C ARG A 173 -13.79 -9.67 -6.27
N ILE A 174 -14.04 -9.74 -4.97
CA ILE A 174 -13.02 -9.51 -3.94
C ILE A 174 -12.42 -10.87 -3.61
N ILE A 175 -11.10 -11.02 -3.72
CA ILE A 175 -10.39 -12.26 -3.41
C ILE A 175 -9.43 -12.05 -2.24
N ASN A 176 -9.26 -13.08 -1.40
CA ASN A 176 -8.29 -13.01 -0.33
C ASN A 176 -6.87 -13.07 -0.91
N GLU A 177 -5.98 -12.18 -0.44
CA GLU A 177 -4.54 -12.16 -0.74
C GLU A 177 -3.90 -13.56 -0.66
N PRO A 178 -4.05 -14.35 0.42
CA PRO A 178 -3.45 -15.68 0.49
C PRO A 178 -4.05 -16.68 -0.52
N THR A 179 -5.31 -16.50 -0.92
CA THR A 179 -5.91 -17.32 -1.99
C THR A 179 -5.33 -16.95 -3.36
N ALA A 180 -5.16 -15.65 -3.64
CA ALA A 180 -4.49 -15.18 -4.85
C ALA A 180 -3.04 -15.68 -4.92
N ALA A 181 -2.30 -15.65 -3.81
CA ALA A 181 -0.94 -16.20 -3.72
C ALA A 181 -0.89 -17.71 -3.99
N ALA A 182 -1.82 -18.48 -3.42
CA ALA A 182 -1.92 -19.92 -3.67
C ALA A 182 -2.28 -20.25 -5.14
N ILE A 183 -3.10 -19.41 -5.79
CA ILE A 183 -3.39 -19.50 -7.22
C ILE A 183 -2.10 -19.21 -8.03
N ALA A 184 -1.36 -18.16 -7.69
CA ALA A 184 -0.15 -17.75 -8.38
C ALA A 184 0.98 -18.80 -8.32
N TYR A 185 1.18 -19.45 -7.17
CA TYR A 185 2.13 -20.57 -7.04
C TYR A 185 1.70 -21.82 -7.86
N GLY A 186 0.47 -21.80 -8.39
CA GLY A 186 -0.13 -22.89 -9.15
C GLY A 186 -0.49 -24.06 -8.26
N LEU A 187 -0.94 -23.80 -7.03
CA LEU A 187 -1.35 -24.84 -6.09
C LEU A 187 -2.77 -25.38 -6.38
N GLY A 188 -3.35 -25.14 -7.56
CA GLY A 188 -4.70 -25.55 -7.96
C GLY A 188 -4.78 -26.50 -9.15
N ALA A 189 -5.91 -26.42 -9.87
CA ALA A 189 -6.33 -27.33 -10.92
C ALA A 189 -5.23 -27.55 -11.99
N GLY A 190 -4.96 -28.82 -12.32
CA GLY A 190 -4.03 -29.21 -13.39
C GLY A 190 -2.62 -29.62 -12.96
N LYS A 191 -2.22 -29.45 -11.68
CA LYS A 191 -0.88 -29.89 -11.20
C LYS A 191 -0.87 -31.17 -10.36
N SER A 192 -1.94 -31.48 -9.63
CA SER A 192 -2.07 -32.68 -8.79
C SER A 192 -3.51 -32.83 -8.31
N GLU A 193 -4.05 -34.05 -8.34
CA GLU A 193 -5.35 -34.37 -7.71
C GLU A 193 -5.25 -34.60 -6.20
N LYS A 194 -4.03 -34.74 -5.65
CA LYS A 194 -3.82 -34.94 -4.21
C LYS A 194 -4.18 -33.69 -3.43
N GLU A 195 -5.00 -33.90 -2.41
CA GLU A 195 -5.29 -32.90 -1.38
C GLU A 195 -4.01 -32.45 -0.68
N ARG A 196 -3.93 -31.16 -0.35
CA ARG A 196 -2.79 -30.59 0.36
C ARG A 196 -3.20 -29.46 1.29
N HIS A 197 -2.44 -29.35 2.36
CA HIS A 197 -2.46 -28.19 3.24
C HIS A 197 -1.30 -27.26 2.87
N VAL A 198 -1.61 -25.98 2.69
CA VAL A 198 -0.66 -24.95 2.28
C VAL A 198 -0.72 -23.82 3.29
N MET A 199 0.40 -23.52 3.93
CA MET A 199 0.53 -22.33 4.75
C MET A 199 1.05 -21.19 3.89
N ILE A 200 0.30 -20.10 3.83
CA ILE A 200 0.74 -18.84 3.24
C ILE A 200 1.20 -17.95 4.38
N PHE A 201 2.45 -17.48 4.28
CA PHE A 201 3.05 -16.50 5.17
C PHE A 201 3.25 -15.22 4.38
N ASP A 202 2.49 -14.19 4.71
CA ASP A 202 2.48 -12.90 4.01
C ASP A 202 2.85 -11.79 5.00
N LEU A 203 4.06 -11.25 4.87
CA LEU A 203 4.56 -10.15 5.68
C LEU A 203 4.79 -8.93 4.78
N GLY A 204 3.75 -8.11 4.68
CA GLY A 204 3.70 -6.96 3.80
C GLY A 204 4.32 -5.70 4.41
N GLY A 205 3.96 -4.55 3.82
CA GLY A 205 4.43 -3.24 4.27
C GLY A 205 3.89 -2.80 5.63
N GLY A 206 2.66 -3.19 5.97
CA GLY A 206 2.02 -2.80 7.23
C GLY A 206 1.08 -3.85 7.84
N THR A 207 0.98 -5.01 7.21
CA THR A 207 0.12 -6.12 7.64
C THR A 207 0.91 -7.41 7.58
N PHE A 208 0.62 -8.30 8.54
CA PHE A 208 1.16 -9.64 8.62
C PHE A 208 0.00 -10.63 8.69
N ASP A 209 0.01 -11.60 7.78
CA ASP A 209 -1.02 -12.59 7.59
C ASP A 209 -0.42 -14.00 7.49
N VAL A 210 -0.97 -14.93 8.26
CA VAL A 210 -0.71 -16.36 8.12
C VAL A 210 -2.02 -17.08 7.87
N SER A 211 -2.13 -17.77 6.74
CA SER A 211 -3.34 -18.51 6.38
C SER A 211 -3.01 -19.95 6.04
N LEU A 212 -3.75 -20.90 6.64
CA LEU A 212 -3.69 -22.31 6.28
C LEU A 212 -4.81 -22.62 5.30
N LEU A 213 -4.46 -22.99 4.08
CA LEU A 213 -5.39 -23.38 3.02
C LEU A 213 -5.41 -24.89 2.89
N HIS A 214 -6.60 -25.44 2.69
CA HIS A 214 -6.81 -26.78 2.16
C HIS A 214 -7.15 -26.66 0.68
N ILE A 215 -6.40 -27.35 -0.17
CA ILE A 215 -6.59 -27.32 -1.61
C ILE A 215 -6.87 -28.73 -2.12
N ALA A 216 -8.03 -28.89 -2.76
CA ALA A 216 -8.49 -30.15 -3.33
C ALA A 216 -9.18 -29.88 -4.69
N GLY A 217 -8.70 -30.49 -5.77
CA GLY A 217 -9.35 -30.40 -7.09
C GLY A 217 -9.55 -28.97 -7.63
N GLY A 218 -8.72 -28.00 -7.24
CA GLY A 218 -8.87 -26.58 -7.61
C GLY A 218 -9.82 -25.78 -6.71
N VAL A 219 -10.41 -26.39 -5.68
CA VAL A 219 -11.14 -25.71 -4.62
C VAL A 219 -10.15 -25.26 -3.54
N TYR A 220 -10.16 -23.96 -3.24
CA TYR A 220 -9.32 -23.36 -2.22
C TYR A 220 -10.17 -23.02 -1.00
N THR A 221 -9.93 -23.70 0.12
CA THR A 221 -10.64 -23.45 1.38
C THR A 221 -9.67 -22.89 2.40
N VAL A 222 -9.91 -21.68 2.90
CA VAL A 222 -9.19 -21.15 4.07
C VAL A 222 -9.67 -21.90 5.31
N LYS A 223 -8.76 -22.62 5.98
CA LYS A 223 -9.06 -23.39 7.20
C LYS A 223 -8.89 -22.54 8.45
N SER A 224 -7.84 -21.71 8.46
CA SER A 224 -7.59 -20.75 9.52
C SER A 224 -6.78 -19.58 8.98
N THR A 225 -6.98 -18.42 9.59
CA THR A 225 -6.20 -17.21 9.36
C THR A 225 -5.87 -16.62 10.73
N SER A 226 -4.64 -16.19 10.90
CA SER A 226 -4.16 -15.41 12.04
C SER A 226 -3.16 -14.37 11.52
N GLY A 227 -2.78 -13.41 12.33
CA GLY A 227 -1.88 -12.35 11.88
C GLY A 227 -1.87 -11.14 12.79
N ASN A 228 -1.25 -10.07 12.31
CA ASN A 228 -1.24 -8.78 12.94
C ASN A 228 -1.47 -7.70 11.88
N THR A 229 -2.57 -6.97 12.04
CA THR A 229 -3.01 -5.91 11.11
C THR A 229 -2.18 -4.64 11.19
N HIS A 230 -1.22 -4.58 12.12
CA HIS A 230 -0.32 -3.46 12.40
C HIS A 230 1.12 -3.93 12.58
N LEU A 231 1.57 -4.87 11.76
CA LEU A 231 2.95 -5.34 11.72
C LEU A 231 3.39 -5.49 10.28
N GLY A 232 4.50 -4.85 9.90
CA GLY A 232 5.10 -5.04 8.59
C GLY A 232 6.41 -4.28 8.41
N GLY A 233 6.80 -4.14 7.14
CA GLY A 233 8.03 -3.45 6.74
C GLY A 233 8.22 -2.05 7.32
N GLN A 234 7.14 -1.30 7.56
CA GLN A 234 7.16 0.05 8.13
C GLN A 234 7.58 0.08 9.60
N ASP A 235 7.29 -0.97 10.36
CA ASP A 235 7.71 -1.08 11.77
C ASP A 235 9.22 -1.31 11.83
N PHE A 236 9.77 -2.10 10.89
CA PHE A 236 11.21 -2.29 10.76
C PHE A 236 11.91 -0.99 10.36
N ASP A 237 11.31 -0.22 9.43
CA ASP A 237 11.80 1.11 9.06
C ASP A 237 11.78 2.07 10.25
N THR A 238 10.75 1.97 11.11
CA THR A 238 10.65 2.78 12.33
C THR A 238 11.72 2.42 13.35
N ASN A 239 12.02 1.13 13.54
CA ASN A 239 13.11 0.70 14.42
C ASN A 239 14.47 1.23 13.95
N LEU A 240 14.74 1.17 12.64
CA LEU A 240 15.95 1.77 12.05
C LEU A 240 15.96 3.29 12.20
N LEU A 241 14.83 3.96 11.99
CA LEU A 241 14.69 5.40 12.18
C LEU A 241 15.02 5.81 13.62
N GLU A 242 14.47 5.14 14.63
CA GLU A 242 14.75 5.46 16.04
C GLU A 242 16.22 5.19 16.40
N HIS A 243 16.81 4.14 15.85
CA HIS A 243 18.25 3.89 15.99
C HIS A 243 19.08 5.06 15.42
N PHE A 244 18.80 5.48 14.18
CA PHE A 244 19.51 6.58 13.53
C PHE A 244 19.26 7.94 14.19
N LYS A 245 18.04 8.21 14.69
CA LYS A 245 17.74 9.42 15.48
C LYS A 245 18.60 9.48 16.74
N ALA A 246 18.70 8.38 17.48
CA ALA A 246 19.52 8.30 18.69
C ALA A 246 21.01 8.47 18.35
N GLU A 247 21.46 7.90 17.24
CA GLU A 247 22.83 8.06 16.75
C GLU A 247 23.14 9.50 16.35
N PHE A 248 22.27 10.15 15.57
CA PHE A 248 22.39 11.56 15.18
C PHE A 248 22.47 12.45 16.42
N LYS A 249 21.52 12.29 17.37
CA LYS A 249 21.53 13.04 18.64
C LYS A 249 22.80 12.83 19.45
N LYS A 250 23.36 11.62 19.43
CA LYS A 250 24.64 11.33 20.10
C LYS A 250 25.83 12.01 19.40
N LYS A 251 25.82 12.10 18.06
CA LYS A 251 26.90 12.69 17.25
C LYS A 251 26.87 14.23 17.27
N THR A 252 25.69 14.84 17.15
CA THR A 252 25.53 16.30 16.95
C THR A 252 24.96 17.01 18.17
N GLY A 253 24.31 16.30 19.09
CA GLY A 253 23.56 16.88 20.20
C GLY A 253 22.15 17.40 19.83
N LEU A 254 21.78 17.35 18.55
CA LEU A 254 20.50 17.87 18.02
C LEU A 254 19.40 16.80 18.02
N ASP A 255 18.15 17.22 18.22
CA ASP A 255 16.98 16.33 18.21
C ASP A 255 16.05 16.66 17.04
N ILE A 256 15.88 15.71 16.13
CA ILE A 256 15.06 15.88 14.92
C ILE A 256 13.60 15.45 15.11
N SER A 257 13.19 15.06 16.32
CA SER A 257 11.88 14.44 16.57
C SER A 257 10.68 15.32 16.22
N GLU A 258 10.86 16.64 16.19
CA GLU A 258 9.80 17.60 15.83
C GLU A 258 9.88 18.06 14.36
N ASP A 259 10.91 17.67 13.60
CA ASP A 259 11.07 18.06 12.19
C ASP A 259 10.55 16.95 11.25
N ALA A 260 9.32 17.15 10.76
CA ALA A 260 8.67 16.21 9.85
C ALA A 260 9.46 15.96 8.56
N ARG A 261 10.20 16.95 8.06
CA ARG A 261 10.99 16.82 6.83
C ARG A 261 12.23 15.96 7.07
N ALA A 262 12.97 16.24 8.14
CA ALA A 262 14.14 15.45 8.55
C ALA A 262 13.74 14.00 8.82
N LEU A 263 12.68 13.78 9.60
CA LEU A 263 12.14 12.44 9.87
C LEU A 263 11.76 11.69 8.59
N ARG A 264 11.12 12.36 7.63
CA ARG A 264 10.74 11.73 6.35
C ARG A 264 11.95 11.37 5.50
N ARG A 265 12.96 12.24 5.42
CA ARG A 265 14.21 11.99 4.69
C ARG A 265 14.97 10.80 5.31
N LEU A 266 15.12 10.80 6.63
CA LEU A 266 15.80 9.72 7.33
C LEU A 266 15.05 8.39 7.23
N ARG A 267 13.72 8.39 7.31
CA ARG A 267 12.88 7.19 7.09
C ARG A 267 13.02 6.64 5.67
N THR A 268 13.13 7.51 4.67
CA THR A 268 13.35 7.10 3.27
C THR A 268 14.71 6.43 3.11
N ALA A 269 15.74 6.98 3.75
CA ALA A 269 17.08 6.40 3.76
C ALA A 269 17.11 5.05 4.51
N ALA A 270 16.39 4.94 5.64
CA ALA A 270 16.22 3.69 6.39
C ALA A 270 15.51 2.60 5.58
N GLU A 271 14.43 2.93 4.85
CA GLU A 271 13.74 1.99 3.96
C GLU A 271 14.70 1.46 2.88
N ARG A 272 15.51 2.36 2.29
CA ARG A 272 16.53 1.99 1.30
C ARG A 272 17.58 1.06 1.91
N ALA A 273 18.08 1.38 3.09
CA ALA A 273 19.05 0.56 3.82
C ALA A 273 18.50 -0.85 4.10
N LYS A 274 17.28 -0.95 4.62
CA LYS A 274 16.58 -2.23 4.86
C LYS A 274 16.51 -3.09 3.59
N ARG A 275 16.15 -2.49 2.45
CA ARG A 275 16.09 -3.20 1.15
C ARG A 275 17.47 -3.69 0.73
N THR A 276 18.51 -2.86 0.84
CA THR A 276 19.89 -3.25 0.52
C THR A 276 20.34 -4.43 1.39
N LEU A 277 20.11 -4.35 2.71
CA LEU A 277 20.47 -5.38 3.70
C LEU A 277 19.74 -6.72 3.50
N SER A 278 18.71 -6.79 2.64
CA SER A 278 18.10 -8.07 2.27
C SER A 278 19.00 -8.92 1.35
N SER A 279 20.07 -8.33 0.80
CA SER A 279 20.98 -8.97 -0.16
C SER A 279 22.46 -8.85 0.19
N VAL A 280 22.83 -7.97 1.12
CA VAL A 280 24.20 -7.76 1.60
C VAL A 280 24.24 -7.65 3.12
N THR A 281 25.40 -7.87 3.73
CA THR A 281 25.56 -7.91 5.19
C THR A 281 25.74 -6.54 5.86
N GLN A 282 26.04 -5.49 5.10
CA GLN A 282 26.23 -4.12 5.59
C GLN A 282 25.86 -3.09 4.52
N THR A 283 25.54 -1.86 4.92
CA THR A 283 25.23 -0.76 4.00
C THR A 283 25.48 0.58 4.68
N THR A 284 25.77 1.63 3.92
CA THR A 284 25.94 3.00 4.42
C THR A 284 24.65 3.79 4.18
N VAL A 285 24.25 4.56 5.19
CA VAL A 285 23.15 5.52 5.14
C VAL A 285 23.74 6.92 5.20
N GLU A 286 23.48 7.70 4.15
CA GLU A 286 23.97 9.07 4.01
C GLU A 286 22.79 10.00 3.67
N VAL A 287 22.66 11.10 4.42
CA VAL A 287 21.66 12.13 4.20
C VAL A 287 22.27 13.52 4.43
N ASP A 288 22.57 14.21 3.35
CA ASP A 288 23.15 15.56 3.37
C ASP A 288 22.21 16.57 4.04
N SER A 289 22.73 17.44 4.89
CA SER A 289 22.01 18.51 5.59
C SER A 289 20.69 18.00 6.16
N LEU A 290 20.74 16.91 6.93
CA LEU A 290 19.55 16.26 7.50
C LEU A 290 18.77 17.25 8.38
N PHE A 291 19.47 18.00 9.24
CA PHE A 291 18.89 18.97 10.16
C PHE A 291 19.89 20.06 10.54
N ASP A 292 19.48 21.34 10.56
CA ASP A 292 20.32 22.50 10.88
C ASP A 292 21.68 22.58 10.15
N GLY A 293 21.74 22.04 8.92
CA GLY A 293 22.94 22.01 8.09
C GLY A 293 23.91 20.87 8.42
N GLU A 294 23.60 20.03 9.43
CA GLU A 294 24.38 18.85 9.78
C GLU A 294 24.04 17.67 8.87
N ASP A 295 25.07 17.03 8.32
CA ASP A 295 24.95 15.80 7.55
C ASP A 295 24.74 14.60 8.50
N PHE A 296 24.09 13.55 8.00
CA PHE A 296 24.01 12.27 8.72
C PHE A 296 24.65 11.15 7.90
N GLU A 297 25.62 10.47 8.52
CA GLU A 297 26.26 9.26 7.99
C GLU A 297 26.25 8.16 9.07
N SER A 298 25.85 6.95 8.69
CA SER A 298 25.87 5.72 9.50
C SER A 298 26.18 4.50 8.64
N SER A 299 26.83 3.48 9.20
CA SER A 299 27.34 2.30 8.49
C SER A 299 27.28 1.03 9.33
#